data_AF-A0A1Y0IJW7-F1
#
_entry.id   AF-A0A1Y0IJW7-F1
#
_cell.length_a   1.000
_cell.length_b   1.000
_cell.length_c   1.000
_cell.angle_alpha   90.00
_cell.angle_beta   90.00
_cell.angle_gamma   90.00
#
_symmetry.space_group_name_H-M   'P 1'
#
loop_
_entity.id
_entity.type
_entity.pdbx_description
1 polymer ?
#
loop_
_entity_poly.entity_id
_entity_poly.type
_entity_poly.pdbx_seq_one_letter_code
_entity_poly.pdbx_strand_id
1 'polypeptide(L)'
;MRSETIKILGQYRFQEGGSIQLFIGPNMELGTEQSTLVHEMYHMYLTNKTNFGLALNMLDLERVFAEETDASHSRRIQKLMDVMSQRMLEVQEIYANNMELLWIREHAGYEAEKKGYDCKPKEYKKYCDALKIITENDEKSTLEKQQLVNLVCMYAMNIDASSEEFLAALRTDELARYFSGEQHPSRRLEKGLNLFRSGELEPLYNSFRIDIDRFMERMQIDGILKYAYSEEMKLKFNEILSTIAVDKSSLEHLTSLYHDHMEESIQVFDISSIKVFRGLSFQGRDSKGLFVLKLCDNLDFPAENYYLLDHMDDKGEPIYIAEEASESEMTELIRSKLCVAVRLSEYDWNNNRPNYFDPSGKPVVVLIEEYQECRDWIQNELQKGEIYVGNLYDETVKNFFTILFFNRRHDPNTIFVFPTTKRLGMKLIENHGLSGAVLYSNQEEFLKIFSCFANEPDMLMVMHWITTFLTNSKGEYASLEDSATKLQFDFTRTLLDNVLQIKHKDHYKRIASLPTLLTVGEPFYTLMEFEGGRNTGNIKAETEGHYPLFFNSKPDALQWLTSNPNHDNYRVVGVDCRFWNEIMPFLLRMKKKVCLCISVEKSKGALVEPHYIDRLINRNS
;
A
#
# COMPACT_ATOMS: atom_id res chain seq x y z
N MET A 1 -38.86 -5.17 4.81
CA MET A 1 -38.14 -4.47 3.73
C MET A 1 -36.70 -4.36 4.17
N ARG A 2 -35.80 -5.16 3.60
CA ARG A 2 -34.36 -4.95 3.78
C ARG A 2 -34.04 -3.68 2.99
N SER A 3 -33.54 -2.63 3.64
CA SER A 3 -32.88 -1.55 2.89
C SER A 3 -31.78 -2.23 2.08
N GLU A 4 -31.73 -2.00 0.78
CA GLU A 4 -30.54 -2.35 -0.01
C GLU A 4 -29.40 -1.51 0.56
N THR A 5 -28.63 -2.09 1.49
CA THR A 5 -27.38 -1.50 1.94
C THR A 5 -26.46 -1.55 0.74
N ILE A 6 -26.24 -0.41 0.08
CA ILE A 6 -25.30 -0.31 -1.04
C ILE A 6 -23.91 -0.65 -0.47
N LYS A 7 -23.36 -1.80 -0.85
CA LYS A 7 -21.97 -2.16 -0.53
C LYS A 7 -21.08 -1.18 -1.31
N ILE A 8 -20.32 -0.36 -0.60
CA ILE A 8 -19.32 0.54 -1.20
C ILE A 8 -18.13 -0.32 -1.62
N LEU A 9 -17.69 -0.22 -2.87
CA LEU A 9 -16.63 -1.03 -3.46
C LEU A 9 -15.32 -0.25 -3.63
N GLY A 10 -15.42 1.06 -3.86
CA GLY A 10 -14.30 1.97 -3.90
C GLY A 10 -14.73 3.37 -3.49
N GLN A 11 -13.76 4.25 -3.32
CA GLN A 11 -13.99 5.65 -3.05
C GLN A 11 -12.81 6.49 -3.54
N TYR A 12 -13.07 7.44 -4.43
CA TYR A 12 -12.18 8.54 -4.69
C TYR A 12 -12.34 9.64 -3.62
N ARG A 13 -11.24 10.04 -2.99
CA ARG A 13 -11.15 11.23 -2.14
C ARG A 13 -10.28 12.25 -2.83
N PHE A 14 -10.75 13.48 -2.96
CA PHE A 14 -9.99 14.54 -3.63
C PHE A 14 -8.91 15.19 -2.76
N GLN A 15 -8.89 14.88 -1.46
CA GLN A 15 -7.95 15.44 -0.49
C GLN A 15 -6.50 15.10 -0.87
N GLU A 16 -5.57 15.99 -0.56
CA GLU A 16 -4.11 15.82 -0.70
C GLU A 16 -3.64 15.42 -2.11
N GLY A 17 -4.35 15.86 -3.15
CA GLY A 17 -4.03 15.55 -4.55
C GLY A 17 -4.79 14.35 -5.12
N GLY A 18 -5.58 13.68 -4.29
CA GLY A 18 -6.47 12.60 -4.68
C GLY A 18 -5.96 11.23 -4.25
N SER A 19 -6.79 10.46 -3.56
CA SER A 19 -6.55 9.04 -3.28
C SER A 19 -7.69 8.18 -3.78
N ILE A 20 -7.36 6.99 -4.27
CA ILE A 20 -8.32 5.99 -4.73
C ILE A 20 -8.33 4.84 -3.73
N GLN A 21 -9.38 4.75 -2.93
CA GLN A 21 -9.55 3.63 -2.03
C GLN A 21 -10.28 2.48 -2.71
N LEU A 22 -9.74 1.26 -2.65
CA LEU A 22 -10.40 0.03 -3.13
C LEU A 22 -10.59 -0.97 -1.98
N PHE A 23 -11.83 -1.35 -1.69
CA PHE A 23 -12.12 -2.30 -0.61
C PHE A 23 -11.87 -3.74 -1.05
N ILE A 24 -10.80 -4.37 -0.54
CA ILE A 24 -10.35 -5.71 -0.96
C ILE A 24 -11.48 -6.75 -0.85
N GLY A 25 -12.06 -6.91 0.35
CA GLY A 25 -13.06 -7.95 0.63
C GLY A 25 -14.27 -7.91 -0.29
N PRO A 26 -15.04 -6.82 -0.31
CA PRO A 26 -16.22 -6.68 -1.16
C PRO A 26 -15.92 -6.88 -2.65
N ASN A 27 -14.79 -6.37 -3.15
CA ASN A 27 -14.46 -6.54 -4.57
C ASN A 27 -14.09 -8.00 -4.89
N MET A 28 -13.36 -8.71 -4.01
CA MET A 28 -13.01 -10.12 -4.20
C MET A 28 -14.22 -11.08 -4.08
N GLU A 29 -15.23 -10.72 -3.30
CA GLU A 29 -16.50 -11.44 -3.24
C GLU A 29 -17.29 -11.33 -4.55
N LEU A 30 -17.27 -10.14 -5.17
CA LEU A 30 -18.07 -9.82 -6.35
C LEU A 30 -17.32 -9.99 -7.68
N GLY A 31 -15.99 -10.07 -7.66
CA GLY A 31 -15.15 -10.09 -8.86
C GLY A 31 -15.18 -8.78 -9.64
N THR A 32 -15.24 -7.64 -8.93
CA THR A 32 -15.43 -6.30 -9.51
C THR A 32 -14.18 -5.43 -9.49
N GLU A 33 -13.03 -5.98 -9.08
CA GLU A 33 -11.81 -5.23 -8.74
C GLU A 33 -11.36 -4.27 -9.84
N GLN A 34 -11.30 -4.76 -11.09
CA GLN A 34 -10.88 -3.96 -12.24
C GLN A 34 -11.89 -2.87 -12.61
N SER A 35 -13.19 -3.19 -12.54
CA SER A 35 -14.26 -2.24 -12.86
C SER A 35 -14.28 -1.09 -11.86
N THR A 36 -14.19 -1.42 -10.57
CA THR A 36 -14.12 -0.46 -9.48
C THR A 36 -12.87 0.42 -9.61
N LEU A 37 -11.70 -0.17 -9.86
CA LEU A 37 -10.48 0.63 -10.09
C LEU A 37 -10.69 1.65 -11.21
N VAL A 38 -11.14 1.19 -12.37
CA VAL A 38 -11.33 2.06 -13.55
C VAL A 38 -12.36 3.15 -13.25
N HIS A 39 -13.43 2.82 -12.54
CA HIS A 39 -14.46 3.77 -12.10
C HIS A 39 -13.85 4.90 -11.25
N GLU A 40 -13.11 4.56 -10.19
CA GLU A 40 -12.48 5.55 -9.31
C GLU A 40 -11.39 6.36 -10.02
N MET A 41 -10.65 5.75 -10.94
CA MET A 41 -9.69 6.48 -11.79
C MET A 41 -10.38 7.53 -12.66
N TYR A 42 -11.61 7.30 -13.13
CA TYR A 42 -12.37 8.31 -13.86
C TYR A 42 -12.87 9.45 -12.97
N HIS A 43 -13.20 9.19 -11.69
CA HIS A 43 -13.45 10.27 -10.73
C HIS A 43 -12.22 11.17 -10.56
N MET A 44 -11.05 10.57 -10.36
CA MET A 44 -9.78 11.29 -10.27
C MET A 44 -9.47 12.05 -11.56
N TYR A 45 -9.65 11.42 -12.72
CA TYR A 45 -9.43 12.03 -14.02
C TYR A 45 -10.24 13.31 -14.21
N LEU A 46 -11.56 13.26 -13.99
CA LEU A 46 -12.41 14.42 -14.19
C LEU A 46 -12.07 15.55 -13.22
N THR A 47 -11.74 15.22 -11.98
CA THR A 47 -11.36 16.22 -10.96
C THR A 47 -10.08 16.91 -11.37
N ASN A 48 -9.03 16.14 -11.68
CA ASN A 48 -7.72 16.70 -11.99
C ASN A 48 -7.70 17.47 -13.32
N LYS A 49 -8.61 17.19 -14.25
CA LYS A 49 -8.63 17.84 -15.56
C LYS A 49 -9.60 19.02 -15.67
N THR A 50 -10.26 19.45 -14.60
CA THR A 50 -11.30 20.48 -14.65
C THR A 50 -11.04 21.66 -13.72
N ASN A 51 -11.56 22.83 -14.10
CA ASN A 51 -11.39 24.07 -13.33
C ASN A 51 -11.96 23.94 -11.92
N PHE A 52 -13.10 23.24 -11.80
CA PHE A 52 -13.76 23.01 -10.53
C PHE A 52 -12.90 22.13 -9.60
N GLY A 53 -12.32 21.05 -10.11
CA GLY A 53 -11.43 20.20 -9.32
C GLY A 53 -10.12 20.89 -8.96
N LEU A 54 -9.55 21.70 -9.86
CA LEU A 54 -8.39 22.54 -9.55
C LEU A 54 -8.67 23.51 -8.39
N ALA A 55 -9.82 24.19 -8.42
CA ALA A 55 -10.22 25.08 -7.33
C ALA A 55 -10.40 24.31 -6.00
N LEU A 56 -10.97 23.10 -6.04
CA LEU A 56 -11.08 22.23 -4.85
C LEU A 56 -9.71 21.83 -4.28
N ASN A 57 -8.78 21.42 -5.14
CA ASN A 57 -7.44 21.03 -4.71
C ASN A 57 -6.68 22.21 -4.07
N MET A 58 -6.85 23.42 -4.60
CA MET A 58 -6.27 24.64 -3.99
C MET A 58 -6.86 24.94 -2.61
N LEU A 59 -8.18 24.79 -2.47
CA LEU A 59 -8.85 24.97 -1.17
C LEU A 59 -8.42 23.90 -0.17
N ASP A 60 -8.26 22.64 -0.58
CA ASP A 60 -7.80 21.59 0.34
C ASP A 60 -6.38 21.87 0.85
N LEU A 61 -5.47 22.29 -0.03
CA LEU A 61 -4.12 22.66 0.39
C LEU A 61 -4.14 23.83 1.39
N GLU A 62 -4.92 24.88 1.12
CA GLU A 62 -5.12 25.97 2.07
C GLU A 62 -5.68 25.50 3.42
N ARG A 63 -6.64 24.57 3.40
CA ARG A 63 -7.22 23.98 4.61
C ARG A 63 -6.15 23.29 5.45
N VAL A 64 -5.31 22.45 4.82
CA VAL A 64 -4.23 21.70 5.47
C VAL A 64 -3.20 22.65 6.08
N PHE A 65 -2.70 23.62 5.30
CA PHE A 65 -1.71 24.59 5.81
C PHE A 65 -2.27 25.50 6.92
N ALA A 66 -3.58 25.78 6.90
CA ALA A 66 -4.24 26.56 7.93
C ALA A 66 -4.58 25.76 9.19
N GLU A 67 -4.56 24.42 9.16
CA GLU A 67 -5.12 23.56 10.21
C GLU A 67 -4.52 23.83 11.59
N GLU A 68 -3.20 23.91 11.69
CA GLU A 68 -2.50 24.18 12.94
C GLU A 68 -2.35 25.68 13.26
N THR A 69 -2.52 26.56 12.28
CA THR A 69 -2.19 27.99 12.38
C THR A 69 -3.42 28.90 12.54
N ASP A 70 -4.52 28.60 11.84
CA ASP A 70 -5.79 29.34 11.88
C ASP A 70 -6.98 28.37 11.68
N ALA A 71 -7.37 27.73 12.77
CA ALA A 71 -8.49 26.80 12.80
C ALA A 71 -9.85 27.43 12.40
N SER A 72 -10.00 28.76 12.46
CA SER A 72 -11.21 29.43 11.97
C SER A 72 -11.20 29.51 10.45
N HIS A 73 -10.05 29.83 9.86
CA HIS A 73 -9.88 29.84 8.42
C HIS A 73 -10.01 28.43 7.83
N SER A 74 -9.31 27.44 8.41
CA SER A 74 -9.39 26.04 7.97
C SER A 74 -10.84 25.53 7.93
N ARG A 75 -11.64 25.77 8.99
CA ARG A 75 -13.08 25.42 9.02
C ARG A 75 -13.91 26.15 7.97
N ARG A 76 -13.61 27.42 7.68
CA ARG A 76 -14.30 28.16 6.60
C ARG A 76 -13.99 27.53 5.24
N ILE A 77 -12.73 27.22 4.98
CA ILE A 77 -12.30 26.59 3.72
C ILE A 77 -12.95 25.21 3.56
N GLN A 78 -12.98 24.38 4.61
CA GLN A 78 -13.70 23.10 4.60
C GLN A 78 -15.18 23.26 4.20
N LYS A 79 -15.88 24.25 4.77
CA LYS A 79 -17.29 24.52 4.44
C LYS A 79 -17.48 24.89 2.95
N LEU A 80 -16.55 25.64 2.37
CA LEU A 80 -16.59 25.95 0.93
C LEU A 80 -16.38 24.68 0.10
N MET A 81 -15.43 23.84 0.48
CA MET A 81 -15.16 22.56 -0.16
C MET A 81 -16.39 21.64 -0.10
N ASP A 82 -17.04 21.49 1.05
CA ASP A 82 -18.24 20.65 1.20
C ASP A 82 -19.35 21.06 0.23
N VAL A 83 -19.57 22.38 0.06
CA VAL A 83 -20.54 22.90 -0.90
C VAL A 83 -20.14 22.55 -2.33
N MET A 84 -18.86 22.69 -2.68
CA MET A 84 -18.37 22.34 -4.01
C MET A 84 -18.48 20.84 -4.30
N SER A 85 -17.99 19.99 -3.39
CA SER A 85 -18.02 18.52 -3.53
C SER A 85 -19.45 17.99 -3.69
N GLN A 86 -20.42 18.52 -2.93
CA GLN A 86 -21.82 18.15 -3.09
C GLN A 86 -22.40 18.50 -4.47
N ARG A 87 -21.92 19.56 -5.12
CA ARG A 87 -22.46 20.06 -6.39
C ARG A 87 -21.88 19.35 -7.61
N MET A 88 -20.70 18.73 -7.48
CA MET A 88 -20.07 17.97 -8.56
C MET A 88 -20.42 16.48 -8.58
N LEU A 89 -20.86 15.92 -7.45
CA LEU A 89 -21.06 14.47 -7.27
C LEU A 89 -21.88 13.83 -8.40
N GLU A 90 -23.00 14.44 -8.79
CA GLU A 90 -23.85 13.89 -9.86
C GLU A 90 -23.12 13.83 -11.21
N VAL A 91 -22.39 14.88 -11.60
CA VAL A 91 -21.65 14.91 -12.87
C VAL A 91 -20.49 13.93 -12.84
N GLN A 92 -19.81 13.79 -11.70
CA GLN A 92 -18.76 12.81 -11.49
C GLN A 92 -19.27 11.37 -11.66
N GLU A 93 -20.41 11.03 -11.03
CA GLU A 93 -21.03 9.72 -11.14
C GLU A 93 -21.52 9.44 -12.57
N ILE A 94 -22.15 10.43 -13.23
CA ILE A 94 -22.53 10.32 -14.65
C ILE A 94 -21.30 10.02 -15.51
N TYR A 95 -20.21 10.74 -15.29
CA TYR A 95 -18.98 10.55 -16.03
C TYR A 95 -18.37 9.15 -15.81
N ALA A 96 -18.09 8.80 -14.55
CA ALA A 96 -17.41 7.55 -14.20
C ALA A 96 -18.21 6.32 -14.65
N ASN A 97 -19.53 6.29 -14.42
CA ASN A 97 -20.38 5.16 -14.83
C ASN A 97 -20.43 4.98 -16.36
N ASN A 98 -20.48 6.07 -17.14
CA ASN A 98 -20.49 5.97 -18.60
C ASN A 98 -19.13 5.55 -19.16
N MET A 99 -18.05 6.09 -18.61
CA MET A 99 -16.68 5.73 -19.03
C MET A 99 -16.32 4.30 -18.65
N GLU A 100 -16.75 3.82 -17.48
CA GLU A 100 -16.62 2.42 -17.05
C GLU A 100 -17.32 1.47 -18.03
N LEU A 101 -18.59 1.73 -18.41
CA LEU A 101 -19.31 0.87 -19.36
C LEU A 101 -18.66 0.87 -20.74
N LEU A 102 -18.19 2.02 -21.24
CA LEU A 102 -17.45 2.10 -22.50
C LEU A 102 -16.13 1.33 -22.43
N TRP A 103 -15.43 1.37 -21.29
CA TRP A 103 -14.21 0.60 -21.05
C TRP A 103 -14.49 -0.91 -21.05
N ILE A 104 -15.56 -1.37 -20.38
CA ILE A 104 -16.01 -2.77 -20.40
C ILE A 104 -16.33 -3.19 -21.84
N ARG A 105 -17.03 -2.36 -22.61
CA ARG A 105 -17.36 -2.65 -24.01
C ARG A 105 -16.10 -2.85 -24.86
N GLU A 106 -15.09 -2.02 -24.65
CA GLU A 106 -13.81 -2.09 -25.38
C GLU A 106 -13.02 -3.37 -25.08
N HIS A 107 -12.98 -3.79 -23.81
CA HIS A 107 -12.12 -4.90 -23.36
C HIS A 107 -12.82 -6.26 -23.28
N ALA A 108 -14.13 -6.28 -23.01
CA ALA A 108 -14.93 -7.48 -22.77
C ALA A 108 -16.14 -7.62 -23.73
N GLY A 109 -16.42 -6.61 -24.55
CA GLY A 109 -17.47 -6.63 -25.55
C GLY A 109 -18.86 -6.22 -25.04
N TYR A 110 -19.81 -6.15 -25.97
CA TYR A 110 -21.16 -5.62 -25.74
C TYR A 110 -21.99 -6.40 -24.72
N GLU A 111 -21.90 -7.74 -24.71
CA GLU A 111 -22.64 -8.57 -23.74
C GLU A 111 -22.17 -8.31 -22.30
N ALA A 112 -20.87 -8.07 -22.10
CA ALA A 112 -20.31 -7.74 -20.80
C ALA A 112 -20.74 -6.34 -20.34
N GLU A 113 -20.73 -5.35 -21.25
CA GLU A 113 -21.24 -3.99 -21.00
C GLU A 113 -22.70 -4.05 -20.51
N LYS A 114 -23.56 -4.76 -21.25
CA LYS A 114 -24.98 -4.88 -20.93
C LYS A 114 -25.20 -5.54 -19.56
N LYS A 115 -24.46 -6.62 -19.27
CA LYS A 115 -24.50 -7.27 -17.96
C LYS A 115 -24.06 -6.31 -16.85
N GLY A 116 -22.99 -5.54 -17.08
CA GLY A 116 -22.51 -4.51 -16.15
C GLY A 116 -23.59 -3.47 -15.84
N TYR A 117 -24.26 -2.94 -16.86
CA TYR A 117 -25.38 -2.02 -16.70
C TYR A 117 -26.56 -2.66 -15.94
N ASP A 118 -26.95 -3.88 -16.31
CA ASP A 118 -28.10 -4.56 -15.72
C ASP A 118 -27.91 -4.86 -14.22
N CYS A 119 -26.67 -5.11 -13.79
CA CYS A 119 -26.30 -5.33 -12.40
C CYS A 119 -26.25 -4.05 -11.54
N LYS A 120 -26.21 -2.85 -12.14
CA LYS A 120 -26.15 -1.59 -11.38
C LYS A 120 -27.46 -1.30 -10.62
N PRO A 121 -27.41 -0.68 -9.42
CA PRO A 121 -28.60 -0.19 -8.72
C PRO A 121 -29.38 0.83 -9.55
N LYS A 122 -30.66 1.05 -9.20
CA LYS A 122 -31.55 1.97 -9.94
C LYS A 122 -31.00 3.40 -10.04
N GLU A 123 -30.31 3.87 -9.01
CA GLU A 123 -29.69 5.20 -9.00
C GLU A 123 -28.55 5.28 -10.00
N TYR A 124 -27.61 4.33 -9.96
CA TYR A 124 -26.48 4.26 -10.88
C TYR A 124 -26.90 4.08 -12.35
N LYS A 125 -28.02 3.37 -12.61
CA LYS A 125 -28.60 3.30 -13.96
C LYS A 125 -29.04 4.67 -14.48
N LYS A 126 -29.54 5.58 -13.63
CA LYS A 126 -29.87 6.95 -14.05
C LYS A 126 -28.63 7.72 -14.50
N TYR A 127 -27.49 7.49 -13.84
CA TYR A 127 -26.22 8.12 -14.23
C TYR A 127 -25.76 7.64 -15.61
N CYS A 128 -25.84 6.34 -15.88
CA CYS A 128 -25.61 5.79 -17.23
C CYS A 128 -26.58 6.41 -18.26
N ASP A 129 -27.86 6.49 -17.90
CA ASP A 129 -28.91 6.96 -18.81
C ASP A 129 -28.76 8.44 -19.23
N ALA A 130 -28.11 9.26 -18.40
CA ALA A 130 -27.92 10.68 -18.65
C ALA A 130 -27.15 10.96 -19.96
N LEU A 131 -26.25 10.06 -20.38
CA LEU A 131 -25.43 10.20 -21.59
C LEU A 131 -25.76 9.18 -22.69
N LYS A 132 -26.90 8.49 -22.60
CA LYS A 132 -27.35 7.50 -23.62
C LYS A 132 -27.31 8.00 -25.05
N ILE A 133 -27.63 9.29 -25.26
CA ILE A 133 -27.58 9.92 -26.58
C ILE A 133 -26.19 9.89 -27.22
N ILE A 134 -25.13 9.81 -26.42
CA ILE A 134 -23.75 9.64 -26.86
C ILE A 134 -23.39 8.15 -26.90
N THR A 135 -23.64 7.42 -25.81
CA THR A 135 -23.14 6.05 -25.64
C THR A 135 -23.85 5.01 -26.53
N GLU A 136 -25.13 5.20 -26.85
CA GLU A 136 -25.92 4.33 -27.74
C GLU A 136 -25.86 4.79 -29.22
N ASN A 137 -25.03 5.78 -29.57
CA ASN A 137 -24.91 6.19 -30.97
C ASN A 137 -24.12 5.16 -31.79
N ASP A 138 -24.81 4.39 -32.64
CA ASP A 138 -24.20 3.31 -33.44
C ASP A 138 -23.27 3.80 -34.56
N GLU A 139 -23.35 5.09 -34.94
CA GLU A 139 -22.48 5.67 -35.96
C GLU A 139 -21.07 6.01 -35.43
N LYS A 140 -20.87 5.96 -34.11
CA LYS A 140 -19.64 6.36 -33.44
C LYS A 140 -18.87 5.17 -32.90
N SER A 141 -17.56 5.18 -33.10
CA SER A 141 -16.65 4.25 -32.43
C SER A 141 -16.63 4.45 -30.91
N THR A 142 -16.18 3.44 -30.16
CA THR A 142 -16.04 3.54 -28.70
C THR A 142 -15.14 4.71 -28.28
N LEU A 143 -14.05 4.94 -29.01
CA LEU A 143 -13.13 6.05 -28.75
C LEU A 143 -13.80 7.41 -28.96
N GLU A 144 -14.58 7.58 -30.04
CA GLU A 144 -15.33 8.82 -30.27
C GLU A 144 -16.40 9.05 -29.19
N LYS A 145 -17.04 7.98 -28.70
CA LYS A 145 -18.00 8.07 -27.58
C LYS A 145 -17.31 8.54 -26.31
N GLN A 146 -16.15 7.96 -25.96
CA GLN A 146 -15.34 8.39 -24.82
C GLN A 146 -14.94 9.87 -24.94
N GLN A 147 -14.49 10.31 -26.11
CA GLN A 147 -14.12 11.72 -26.36
C GLN A 147 -15.29 12.68 -26.19
N LEU A 148 -16.49 12.30 -26.62
CA LEU A 148 -17.69 13.13 -26.48
C LEU A 148 -18.21 13.16 -25.03
N VAL A 149 -18.18 12.03 -24.32
CA VAL A 149 -18.48 11.97 -22.88
C VAL A 149 -17.52 12.88 -22.11
N ASN A 150 -16.21 12.78 -22.37
CA ASN A 150 -15.19 13.67 -21.83
C ASN A 150 -15.53 15.15 -22.11
N LEU A 151 -15.80 15.50 -23.37
CA LEU A 151 -16.07 16.87 -23.77
C LEU A 151 -17.25 17.49 -23.01
N VAL A 152 -18.37 16.77 -22.91
CA VAL A 152 -19.60 17.28 -22.28
C VAL A 152 -19.45 17.36 -20.76
N CYS A 153 -18.88 16.34 -20.11
CA CYS A 153 -18.69 16.34 -18.66
C CYS A 153 -17.63 17.36 -18.22
N MET A 154 -16.53 17.52 -18.98
CA MET A 154 -15.55 18.56 -18.69
C MET A 154 -16.13 19.96 -18.87
N TYR A 155 -16.96 20.20 -19.90
CA TYR A 155 -17.68 21.48 -20.03
C TYR A 155 -18.55 21.79 -18.80
N ALA A 156 -19.23 20.77 -18.27
CA ALA A 156 -20.05 20.89 -17.07
C ALA A 156 -19.22 21.29 -15.85
N MET A 157 -18.03 20.73 -15.72
CA MET A 157 -17.09 20.96 -14.62
C MET A 157 -16.14 22.16 -14.82
N ASN A 158 -15.99 22.69 -16.03
CA ASN A 158 -15.14 23.85 -16.32
C ASN A 158 -15.90 25.16 -16.06
N ILE A 159 -16.17 25.42 -14.78
CA ILE A 159 -16.68 26.72 -14.33
C ILE A 159 -15.65 27.83 -14.59
N ASP A 160 -16.13 29.06 -14.77
CA ASP A 160 -15.22 30.22 -14.82
C ASP A 160 -14.75 30.57 -13.41
N ALA A 161 -13.71 29.86 -12.96
CA ALA A 161 -13.11 30.04 -11.65
C ALA A 161 -12.45 31.42 -11.49
N SER A 162 -12.10 32.11 -12.59
CA SER A 162 -11.49 33.44 -12.54
C SER A 162 -12.53 34.59 -12.52
N SER A 163 -13.81 34.28 -12.67
CA SER A 163 -14.89 35.27 -12.68
C SER A 163 -15.02 36.01 -11.34
N GLU A 164 -15.37 37.30 -11.41
CA GLU A 164 -15.69 38.09 -10.20
C GLU A 164 -16.79 37.45 -9.37
N GLU A 165 -17.79 36.87 -10.02
CA GLU A 165 -18.95 36.28 -9.35
C GLU A 165 -18.56 35.06 -8.50
N PHE A 166 -17.68 34.20 -9.03
CA PHE A 166 -17.18 33.04 -8.30
C PHE A 166 -16.29 33.45 -7.13
N LEU A 167 -15.33 34.35 -7.36
CA LEU A 167 -14.41 34.84 -6.33
C LEU A 167 -15.16 35.59 -5.22
N ALA A 168 -16.15 36.42 -5.57
CA ALA A 168 -17.02 37.07 -4.61
C ALA A 168 -17.81 36.05 -3.77
N ALA A 169 -18.32 34.98 -4.39
CA ALA A 169 -19.04 33.92 -3.69
C ALA A 169 -18.15 33.13 -2.73
N LEU A 170 -16.88 32.88 -3.08
CA LEU A 170 -15.89 32.30 -2.16
C LEU A 170 -15.60 33.24 -0.97
N ARG A 171 -15.55 34.56 -1.21
CA ARG A 171 -15.28 35.55 -0.16
C ARG A 171 -16.41 35.68 0.85
N THR A 172 -17.67 35.68 0.40
CA THR A 172 -18.84 35.98 1.26
C THR A 172 -19.59 34.74 1.75
N ASP A 173 -19.03 33.54 1.58
CA ASP A 173 -19.68 32.25 1.88
C ASP A 173 -21.04 32.07 1.17
N GLU A 174 -21.26 32.75 0.04
CA GLU A 174 -22.49 32.67 -0.78
C GLU A 174 -22.38 31.63 -1.91
N LEU A 175 -21.40 30.73 -1.82
CA LEU A 175 -21.12 29.71 -2.85
C LEU A 175 -22.33 28.82 -3.19
N ALA A 176 -23.14 28.49 -2.18
CA ALA A 176 -24.38 27.73 -2.40
C ALA A 176 -25.39 28.49 -3.29
N ARG A 177 -25.43 29.82 -3.19
CA ARG A 177 -26.27 30.69 -4.02
C ARG A 177 -25.71 30.81 -5.43
N TYR A 178 -24.39 30.93 -5.58
CA TYR A 178 -23.72 30.91 -6.89
C TYR A 178 -24.11 29.65 -7.68
N PHE A 179 -24.08 28.49 -7.03
CA PHE A 179 -24.49 27.22 -7.63
C PHE A 179 -26.00 26.99 -7.71
N SER A 180 -26.87 27.96 -7.36
CA SER A 180 -28.33 27.78 -7.51
C SER A 180 -28.84 28.04 -8.94
N GLY A 181 -27.99 28.62 -9.79
CA GLY A 181 -28.31 29.07 -11.15
C GLY A 181 -27.63 28.26 -12.25
N GLU A 182 -27.36 28.91 -13.38
CA GLU A 182 -26.70 28.34 -14.58
C GLU A 182 -25.29 27.78 -14.31
N GLN A 183 -24.65 28.17 -13.21
CA GLN A 183 -23.31 27.72 -12.85
C GLN A 183 -23.28 26.36 -12.14
N HIS A 184 -24.44 25.78 -11.79
CA HIS A 184 -24.51 24.44 -11.21
C HIS A 184 -23.98 23.39 -12.22
N PRO A 185 -23.05 22.49 -11.84
CA PRO A 185 -22.50 21.48 -12.74
C PRO A 185 -23.56 20.67 -13.51
N SER A 186 -24.60 20.15 -12.83
CA SER A 186 -25.71 19.43 -13.50
C SER A 186 -26.47 20.27 -14.54
N ARG A 187 -26.72 21.57 -14.30
CA ARG A 187 -27.37 22.43 -15.31
C ARG A 187 -26.46 22.72 -16.49
N ARG A 188 -25.16 22.88 -16.22
CA ARG A 188 -24.16 23.01 -17.28
C ARG A 188 -24.07 21.72 -18.09
N LEU A 189 -24.20 20.55 -17.48
CA LEU A 189 -24.28 19.26 -18.18
C LEU A 189 -25.49 19.21 -19.13
N GLU A 190 -26.68 19.59 -18.65
CA GLU A 190 -27.89 19.67 -19.50
C GLU A 190 -27.70 20.62 -20.68
N LYS A 191 -27.10 21.80 -20.43
CA LYS A 191 -26.76 22.76 -21.49
C LYS A 191 -25.76 22.19 -22.48
N GLY A 192 -24.73 21.50 -22.00
CA GLY A 192 -23.72 20.84 -22.84
C GLY A 192 -24.33 19.75 -23.72
N LEU A 193 -25.28 18.98 -23.19
CA LEU A 193 -26.04 17.99 -23.95
C LEU A 193 -26.94 18.63 -25.02
N ASN A 194 -27.54 19.79 -24.73
CA ASN A 194 -28.34 20.51 -25.73
C ASN A 194 -27.47 21.07 -26.86
N LEU A 195 -26.27 21.57 -26.57
CA LEU A 195 -25.29 21.99 -27.57
C LEU A 195 -24.82 20.80 -28.43
N PHE A 196 -24.59 19.65 -27.80
CA PHE A 196 -24.28 18.41 -28.52
C PHE A 196 -25.43 18.02 -29.48
N ARG A 197 -26.68 18.10 -29.02
CA ARG A 197 -27.88 17.81 -29.83
C ARG A 197 -28.05 18.76 -31.02
N SER A 198 -27.72 20.04 -30.86
CA SER A 198 -27.80 21.03 -31.94
C SER A 198 -26.60 20.99 -32.90
N GLY A 199 -25.55 20.22 -32.58
CA GLY A 199 -24.31 20.16 -33.36
C GLY A 199 -23.36 21.34 -33.12
N GLU A 200 -23.67 22.22 -32.15
CA GLU A 200 -22.87 23.39 -31.79
C GLU A 200 -21.77 23.00 -30.80
N LEU A 201 -20.71 22.33 -31.28
CA LEU A 201 -19.63 21.82 -30.42
C LEU A 201 -18.57 22.87 -30.04
N GLU A 202 -18.47 23.97 -30.79
CA GLU A 202 -17.46 25.02 -30.58
C GLU A 202 -17.45 25.60 -29.15
N PRO A 203 -18.59 25.91 -28.50
CA PRO A 203 -18.61 26.38 -27.12
C PRO A 203 -18.06 25.35 -26.11
N LEU A 204 -18.20 24.05 -26.39
CA LEU A 204 -17.66 22.99 -25.53
C LEU A 204 -16.13 23.00 -25.58
N TYR A 205 -15.55 23.10 -26.79
CA TYR A 205 -14.10 23.18 -27.00
C TYR A 205 -13.46 24.46 -26.48
N ASN A 206 -14.19 25.57 -26.40
CA ASN A 206 -13.65 26.83 -25.90
C ASN A 206 -13.65 26.93 -24.36
N SER A 207 -14.28 25.99 -23.64
CA SER A 207 -14.39 26.00 -22.18
C SER A 207 -13.15 25.54 -21.41
N PHE A 208 -12.11 25.03 -22.11
CA PHE A 208 -10.96 24.37 -21.49
C PHE A 208 -9.82 25.30 -21.03
N ARG A 209 -9.92 26.62 -21.22
CA ARG A 209 -8.81 27.54 -20.89
C ARG A 209 -8.99 28.17 -19.51
N ILE A 210 -8.12 27.80 -18.57
CA ILE A 210 -7.90 28.54 -17.32
C ILE A 210 -6.60 29.33 -17.44
N ASP A 211 -6.64 30.58 -16.99
CA ASP A 211 -5.43 31.34 -16.64
C ASP A 211 -5.18 31.15 -15.14
N ILE A 212 -4.30 30.20 -14.81
CA ILE A 212 -4.16 29.71 -13.43
C ILE A 212 -3.33 30.66 -12.60
N ASP A 213 -2.32 31.29 -13.19
CA ASP A 213 -1.56 32.34 -12.55
C ASP A 213 -2.51 33.46 -12.12
N ARG A 214 -3.40 33.89 -13.02
CA ARG A 214 -4.41 34.89 -12.71
C ARG A 214 -5.42 34.42 -11.64
N PHE A 215 -5.84 33.15 -11.68
CA PHE A 215 -6.75 32.60 -10.67
C PHE A 215 -6.11 32.60 -9.27
N MET A 216 -4.87 32.11 -9.15
CA MET A 216 -4.12 32.06 -7.90
C MET A 216 -3.82 33.45 -7.34
N GLU A 217 -3.34 34.38 -8.19
CA GLU A 217 -3.10 35.77 -7.79
C GLU A 217 -4.37 36.40 -7.21
N ARG A 218 -5.52 36.12 -7.81
CA ARG A 218 -6.81 36.64 -7.33
C ARG A 218 -7.25 36.03 -6.02
N MET A 219 -7.18 34.70 -5.89
CA MET A 219 -7.50 34.05 -4.62
C MET A 219 -6.60 34.54 -3.48
N GLN A 220 -5.35 34.89 -3.77
CA GLN A 220 -4.43 35.50 -2.81
C GLN A 220 -4.83 36.93 -2.45
N ILE A 221 -5.10 37.79 -3.46
CA ILE A 221 -5.53 39.19 -3.25
C ILE A 221 -6.81 39.24 -2.40
N ASP A 222 -7.75 38.33 -2.65
CA ASP A 222 -9.01 38.24 -1.92
C ASP A 222 -8.87 37.59 -0.53
N GLY A 223 -7.67 37.16 -0.14
CA GLY A 223 -7.38 36.53 1.14
C GLY A 223 -8.07 35.18 1.32
N ILE A 224 -8.34 34.48 0.22
CA ILE A 224 -8.84 33.10 0.22
C ILE A 224 -7.67 32.14 0.38
N LEU A 225 -6.54 32.36 -0.31
CA LEU A 225 -5.27 31.67 -0.08
C LEU A 225 -4.35 32.54 0.77
N LYS A 226 -4.14 32.17 2.03
CA LYS A 226 -3.30 32.89 3.00
C LYS A 226 -2.06 32.09 3.38
N TYR A 227 -2.20 30.78 3.54
CA TYR A 227 -1.17 29.91 4.11
C TYR A 227 -0.49 29.03 3.07
N ALA A 228 -1.18 28.67 1.98
CA ALA A 228 -0.66 27.75 0.96
C ALA A 228 0.17 28.43 -0.16
N TYR A 229 0.28 29.77 -0.18
CA TYR A 229 0.95 30.48 -1.28
C TYR A 229 2.48 30.55 -1.10
N SER A 230 3.20 29.47 -1.44
CA SER A 230 4.68 29.43 -1.53
C SER A 230 5.16 29.25 -2.98
N GLU A 231 6.40 29.65 -3.28
CA GLU A 231 7.02 29.40 -4.61
C GLU A 231 7.15 27.90 -4.91
N GLU A 232 7.28 27.07 -3.88
CA GLU A 232 7.33 25.61 -3.97
C GLU A 232 5.96 25.01 -4.36
N MET A 233 4.87 25.63 -3.89
CA MET A 233 3.50 25.30 -4.30
C MET A 233 3.23 25.66 -5.77
N LYS A 234 3.75 26.79 -6.25
CA LYS A 234 3.67 27.12 -7.69
C LYS A 234 4.41 26.10 -8.55
N LEU A 235 5.54 25.57 -8.08
CA LEU A 235 6.29 24.49 -8.75
C LEU A 235 5.50 23.17 -8.79
N LYS A 236 4.98 22.70 -7.65
CA LYS A 236 4.10 21.50 -7.60
C LYS A 236 2.83 21.68 -8.43
N PHE A 237 2.22 22.86 -8.41
CA PHE A 237 1.09 23.17 -9.28
C PHE A 237 1.50 23.21 -10.74
N ASN A 238 2.65 23.79 -11.11
CA ASN A 238 3.13 23.76 -12.48
C ASN A 238 3.46 22.34 -12.96
N GLU A 239 3.88 21.43 -12.08
CA GLU A 239 4.01 20.00 -12.40
C GLU A 239 2.64 19.35 -12.65
N ILE A 240 1.67 19.57 -11.76
CA ILE A 240 0.26 19.16 -11.92
C ILE A 240 -0.35 19.78 -13.19
N LEU A 241 0.02 21.01 -13.54
CA LEU A 241 -0.45 21.70 -14.74
C LEU A 241 0.27 21.31 -16.00
N SER A 242 1.54 20.95 -15.96
CA SER A 242 2.23 20.32 -17.08
C SER A 242 1.64 18.95 -17.40
N THR A 243 1.01 18.30 -16.42
CA THR A 243 0.21 17.08 -16.62
C THR A 243 -1.25 17.38 -17.03
N ILE A 244 -1.81 18.56 -16.77
CA ILE A 244 -3.18 18.97 -17.16
C ILE A 244 -3.24 19.69 -18.52
N ALA A 245 -2.24 20.52 -18.84
CA ALA A 245 -2.11 21.32 -20.06
C ALA A 245 -1.59 20.45 -21.22
N VAL A 246 -2.50 19.69 -21.83
CA VAL A 246 -2.18 18.91 -23.02
C VAL A 246 -2.26 19.80 -24.26
N ASP A 247 -1.10 20.21 -24.77
CA ASP A 247 -0.97 20.50 -26.20
C ASP A 247 -0.83 19.16 -26.97
N LYS A 248 -1.37 19.12 -28.18
CA LYS A 248 -1.61 17.91 -28.99
C LYS A 248 -0.34 17.12 -29.39
N SER A 249 0.86 17.60 -29.09
CA SER A 249 2.12 17.10 -29.66
C SER A 249 2.97 16.20 -28.76
N SER A 250 2.60 15.96 -27.49
CA SER A 250 3.40 15.10 -26.58
C SER A 250 2.54 14.20 -25.68
N LEU A 251 1.46 13.66 -26.24
CA LEU A 251 0.42 12.93 -25.52
C LEU A 251 0.88 11.59 -24.92
N GLU A 252 1.70 10.79 -25.60
CA GLU A 252 1.92 9.40 -25.17
C GLU A 252 2.77 9.28 -23.88
N HIS A 253 3.86 10.04 -23.78
CA HIS A 253 4.74 9.99 -22.60
C HIS A 253 4.12 10.63 -21.35
N LEU A 254 3.40 11.75 -21.52
CA LEU A 254 2.69 12.43 -20.42
C LEU A 254 1.44 11.66 -19.98
N THR A 255 0.76 10.96 -20.89
CA THR A 255 -0.38 10.08 -20.55
C THR A 255 0.08 8.88 -19.72
N SER A 256 1.25 8.31 -20.02
CA SER A 256 1.84 7.23 -19.21
C SER A 256 2.18 7.71 -17.79
N LEU A 257 2.91 8.81 -17.66
CA LEU A 257 3.27 9.37 -16.35
C LEU A 257 2.05 9.76 -15.51
N TYR A 258 1.02 10.32 -16.15
CA TYR A 258 -0.23 10.66 -15.49
C TYR A 258 -1.01 9.40 -15.04
N HIS A 259 -1.04 8.36 -15.87
CA HIS A 259 -1.63 7.08 -15.51
C HIS A 259 -0.88 6.41 -14.36
N ASP A 260 0.46 6.40 -14.40
CA ASP A 260 1.31 5.93 -13.33
C ASP A 260 1.02 6.66 -12.00
N HIS A 261 0.87 7.98 -12.04
CA HIS A 261 0.53 8.77 -10.86
C HIS A 261 -0.86 8.43 -10.28
N MET A 262 -1.88 8.28 -11.14
CA MET A 262 -3.21 7.82 -10.70
C MET A 262 -3.15 6.42 -10.08
N GLU A 263 -2.33 5.53 -10.64
CA GLU A 263 -2.13 4.20 -10.06
C GLU A 263 -1.41 4.25 -8.72
N GLU A 264 -0.37 5.08 -8.58
CA GLU A 264 0.36 5.25 -7.32
C GLU A 264 -0.51 5.88 -6.21
N SER A 265 -1.64 6.49 -6.57
CA SER A 265 -2.64 7.04 -5.66
C SER A 265 -3.64 6.00 -5.13
N ILE A 266 -3.52 4.74 -5.56
CA ILE A 266 -4.39 3.65 -5.10
C ILE A 266 -3.96 3.17 -3.70
N GLN A 267 -4.91 3.18 -2.78
CA GLN A 267 -4.84 2.58 -1.46
C GLN A 267 -5.87 1.46 -1.37
N VAL A 268 -5.47 0.26 -0.95
CA VAL A 268 -6.42 -0.87 -0.81
C VAL A 268 -6.86 -1.08 0.63
N PHE A 269 -6.24 -0.37 1.57
CA PHE A 269 -6.58 -0.37 2.97
C PHE A 269 -6.15 0.96 3.60
N ASP A 270 -7.03 1.56 4.41
CA ASP A 270 -6.78 2.80 5.13
C ASP A 270 -7.51 2.72 6.48
N ILE A 271 -6.74 2.69 7.57
CA ILE A 271 -7.22 2.54 8.94
C ILE A 271 -8.00 3.77 9.42
N SER A 272 -7.81 4.94 8.82
CA SER A 272 -8.59 6.13 9.17
C SER A 272 -10.03 6.05 8.65
N SER A 273 -10.26 5.25 7.61
CA SER A 273 -11.56 5.11 6.95
C SER A 273 -12.48 4.03 7.52
N ILE A 274 -11.96 3.13 8.36
CA ILE A 274 -12.73 1.97 8.80
C ILE A 274 -13.87 2.38 9.73
N LYS A 275 -15.02 1.72 9.58
CA LYS A 275 -16.15 1.91 10.46
C LYS A 275 -16.06 0.98 11.66
N VAL A 276 -15.93 1.55 12.84
CA VAL A 276 -15.71 0.82 14.10
C VAL A 276 -16.93 0.84 15.02
N PHE A 277 -17.14 -0.26 15.73
CA PHE A 277 -18.12 -0.36 16.81
C PHE A 277 -17.43 -0.14 18.17
N ARG A 278 -17.85 0.92 18.89
CA ARG A 278 -17.43 1.20 20.27
C ARG A 278 -18.47 0.65 21.25
N GLY A 279 -18.02 -0.01 22.31
CA GLY A 279 -18.89 -0.58 23.36
C GLY A 279 -18.84 -2.09 23.52
N LEU A 280 -17.89 -2.74 22.84
CA LEU A 280 -17.67 -4.18 22.88
C LEU A 280 -16.28 -4.45 23.47
N SER A 281 -16.22 -4.92 24.72
CA SER A 281 -14.94 -5.12 25.43
C SER A 281 -14.08 -6.23 24.82
N PHE A 282 -12.76 -6.01 24.76
CA PHE A 282 -11.78 -7.01 24.36
C PHE A 282 -11.62 -8.19 25.33
N GLN A 283 -12.11 -8.08 26.57
CA GLN A 283 -11.95 -9.12 27.58
C GLN A 283 -12.65 -10.43 27.19
N GLY A 284 -11.92 -11.55 27.28
CA GLY A 284 -12.43 -12.89 26.96
C GLY A 284 -12.52 -13.22 25.46
N ARG A 285 -11.95 -12.38 24.59
CA ARG A 285 -11.96 -12.61 23.14
C ARG A 285 -10.71 -13.30 22.64
N ASP A 286 -10.91 -14.24 21.72
CA ASP A 286 -9.89 -15.10 21.16
C ASP A 286 -8.98 -14.45 20.11
N SER A 287 -9.08 -13.14 19.86
CA SER A 287 -8.25 -12.51 18.82
C SER A 287 -6.75 -12.62 19.12
N LYS A 288 -5.96 -12.81 18.06
CA LYS A 288 -4.55 -13.19 18.09
C LYS A 288 -3.61 -12.01 17.93
N GLY A 289 -4.07 -10.93 17.30
CA GLY A 289 -3.36 -9.66 17.23
C GLY A 289 -4.14 -8.55 17.93
N LEU A 290 -3.53 -7.37 17.96
CA LEU A 290 -4.15 -6.15 18.45
C LEU A 290 -3.51 -4.96 17.73
N PHE A 291 -4.31 -4.10 17.13
CA PHE A 291 -3.84 -2.84 16.58
C PHE A 291 -3.86 -1.77 17.67
N VAL A 292 -2.76 -1.03 17.82
CA VAL A 292 -2.60 0.02 18.83
C VAL A 292 -2.29 1.33 18.14
N LEU A 293 -3.08 2.35 18.41
CA LEU A 293 -2.94 3.70 17.86
C LEU A 293 -2.87 4.73 18.97
N LYS A 294 -1.88 5.63 18.91
CA LYS A 294 -1.77 6.79 19.80
C LYS A 294 -2.21 8.08 19.12
N LEU A 295 -1.92 8.25 17.83
CA LEU A 295 -2.31 9.43 17.07
C LEU A 295 -3.70 9.22 16.46
N CYS A 296 -4.73 9.44 17.26
CA CYS A 296 -6.11 9.21 16.86
C CYS A 296 -7.07 10.27 17.43
N ASP A 297 -7.77 10.99 16.55
CA ASP A 297 -8.75 12.03 16.92
C ASP A 297 -9.95 11.50 17.72
N ASN A 298 -10.10 10.18 17.68
CA ASN A 298 -11.19 9.44 18.28
C ASN A 298 -10.99 9.15 19.78
N LEU A 299 -9.84 9.54 20.34
CA LEU A 299 -9.52 9.40 21.77
C LEU A 299 -10.18 10.51 22.59
N ASP A 300 -10.89 10.12 23.64
CA ASP A 300 -11.43 11.05 24.63
C ASP A 300 -10.31 11.64 25.50
N PHE A 301 -9.28 10.83 25.82
CA PHE A 301 -8.11 11.23 26.62
C PHE A 301 -6.79 10.98 25.86
N PRO A 302 -6.47 11.77 24.81
CA PRO A 302 -5.36 11.50 23.90
C PRO A 302 -3.97 11.54 24.58
N ALA A 303 -3.82 12.29 25.68
CA ALA A 303 -2.55 12.36 26.40
C ALA A 303 -2.22 11.03 27.12
N GLU A 304 -3.20 10.39 27.72
CA GLU A 304 -3.01 9.26 28.65
C GLU A 304 -3.32 7.90 28.01
N ASN A 305 -4.29 7.87 27.09
CA ASN A 305 -4.85 6.62 26.58
C ASN A 305 -4.37 6.26 25.18
N TYR A 306 -4.71 5.04 24.78
CA TYR A 306 -4.44 4.42 23.49
C TYR A 306 -5.74 3.91 22.89
N TYR A 307 -5.83 3.99 21.57
CA TYR A 307 -6.96 3.49 20.82
C TYR A 307 -6.64 2.08 20.35
N LEU A 308 -7.35 1.10 20.90
CA LEU A 308 -7.17 -0.32 20.61
C LEU A 308 -8.19 -0.75 19.58
N LEU A 309 -7.74 -1.45 18.55
CA LEU A 309 -8.57 -1.85 17.42
C LEU A 309 -8.33 -3.32 17.07
N ASP A 310 -9.41 -3.99 16.70
CA ASP A 310 -9.39 -5.39 16.26
C ASP A 310 -10.57 -5.68 15.32
N HIS A 311 -10.58 -6.90 14.79
CA HIS A 311 -11.60 -7.39 13.87
C HIS A 311 -12.21 -8.70 14.37
N MET A 312 -13.52 -8.89 14.21
CA MET A 312 -14.20 -10.13 14.56
C MET A 312 -15.48 -10.38 13.75
N ASP A 313 -15.96 -11.62 13.80
CA ASP A 313 -17.29 -11.99 13.30
C ASP A 313 -18.35 -11.86 14.42
N ASP A 314 -19.33 -10.99 14.24
CA ASP A 314 -20.52 -10.89 15.11
C ASP A 314 -21.75 -11.46 14.39
N LYS A 315 -22.13 -12.69 14.74
CA LYS A 315 -23.31 -13.39 14.19
C LYS A 315 -23.31 -13.51 12.67
N GLY A 316 -22.15 -13.74 12.07
CA GLY A 316 -21.99 -13.91 10.63
C GLY A 316 -21.82 -12.59 9.87
N GLU A 317 -21.55 -11.47 10.55
CA GLU A 317 -21.18 -10.19 9.96
C GLU A 317 -19.80 -9.76 10.49
N PRO A 318 -18.81 -9.57 9.61
CA PRO A 318 -17.48 -9.11 9.99
C PRO A 318 -17.53 -7.62 10.39
N ILE A 319 -17.00 -7.31 11.57
CA ILE A 319 -17.00 -5.97 12.14
C ILE A 319 -15.65 -5.61 12.76
N TYR A 320 -15.28 -4.34 12.63
CA TYR A 320 -14.20 -3.74 13.41
C TYR A 320 -14.73 -3.25 14.76
N ILE A 321 -13.95 -3.51 15.80
CA ILE A 321 -14.26 -3.10 17.18
C ILE A 321 -13.14 -2.23 17.71
N ALA A 322 -13.50 -1.27 18.54
CA ALA A 322 -12.52 -0.40 19.19
C ALA A 322 -12.85 -0.10 20.65
N GLU A 323 -11.79 0.07 21.44
CA GLU A 323 -11.83 0.43 22.86
C GLU A 323 -10.71 1.44 23.14
N GLU A 324 -10.99 2.40 24.01
CA GLU A 324 -9.97 3.28 24.56
C GLU A 324 -9.44 2.67 25.86
N ALA A 325 -8.12 2.58 26.00
CA ALA A 325 -7.47 1.93 27.14
C ALA A 325 -6.29 2.73 27.68
N SER A 326 -6.09 2.67 29.00
CA SER A 326 -4.88 3.17 29.64
C SER A 326 -3.66 2.32 29.27
N GLU A 327 -2.45 2.85 29.50
CA GLU A 327 -1.20 2.11 29.25
C GLU A 327 -1.16 0.77 29.99
N SER A 328 -1.65 0.72 31.23
CA SER A 328 -1.69 -0.53 32.03
C SER A 328 -2.60 -1.58 31.43
N GLU A 329 -3.80 -1.19 31.00
CA GLU A 329 -4.81 -2.09 30.41
C GLU A 329 -4.34 -2.59 29.05
N MET A 330 -3.80 -1.69 28.21
CA MET A 330 -3.17 -2.05 26.95
C MET A 330 -2.04 -3.06 27.16
N THR A 331 -1.13 -2.80 28.10
CA THR A 331 0.01 -3.69 28.36
C THR A 331 -0.45 -5.09 28.81
N GLU A 332 -1.50 -5.16 29.64
CA GLU A 332 -2.09 -6.44 30.03
C GLU A 332 -2.68 -7.20 28.83
N LEU A 333 -3.41 -6.49 27.96
CA LEU A 333 -3.96 -7.08 26.74
C LEU A 333 -2.86 -7.58 25.80
N ILE A 334 -1.81 -6.79 25.54
CA ILE A 334 -0.67 -7.15 24.69
C ILE A 334 -0.03 -8.47 25.11
N ARG A 335 0.11 -8.71 26.42
CA ARG A 335 0.70 -9.96 26.94
C ARG A 335 -0.09 -11.20 26.52
N SER A 336 -1.40 -11.09 26.37
CA SER A 336 -2.27 -12.19 25.95
C SER A 336 -2.27 -12.47 24.44
N LYS A 337 -1.76 -11.54 23.62
CA LYS A 337 -1.76 -11.64 22.15
C LYS A 337 -0.51 -12.32 21.59
N LEU A 338 -0.58 -12.80 20.35
CA LEU A 338 0.57 -13.35 19.63
C LEU A 338 1.45 -12.23 19.05
N CYS A 339 0.84 -11.13 18.61
CA CYS A 339 1.52 -9.97 18.05
C CYS A 339 0.76 -8.68 18.36
N VAL A 340 1.43 -7.55 18.12
CA VAL A 340 0.83 -6.21 18.14
C VAL A 340 1.05 -5.56 16.79
N ALA A 341 0.16 -4.65 16.40
CA ALA A 341 0.29 -3.91 15.16
C ALA A 341 0.21 -2.41 15.36
N VAL A 342 0.96 -1.68 14.55
CA VAL A 342 1.04 -0.21 14.52
C VAL A 342 1.09 0.27 13.09
N ARG A 343 0.75 1.55 12.87
CA ARG A 343 1.01 2.24 11.60
C ARG A 343 2.50 2.53 11.44
N LEU A 344 2.97 2.61 10.20
CA LEU A 344 4.35 3.02 9.89
C LEU A 344 4.71 4.39 10.49
N SER A 345 3.75 5.33 10.49
CA SER A 345 3.91 6.67 11.08
C SER A 345 4.09 6.66 12.60
N GLU A 346 3.65 5.59 13.29
CA GLU A 346 3.82 5.40 14.74
C GLU A 346 4.99 4.46 15.09
N TYR A 347 5.83 4.10 14.11
CA TYR A 347 6.98 3.22 14.28
C TYR A 347 8.32 3.96 14.23
N ASP A 348 9.21 3.70 15.19
CA ASP A 348 10.56 4.26 15.24
C ASP A 348 11.51 3.44 14.36
N TRP A 349 11.90 4.02 13.22
CA TRP A 349 12.77 3.34 12.26
C TRP A 349 14.20 3.15 12.78
N ASN A 350 14.66 4.03 13.68
CA ASN A 350 16.03 4.03 14.18
C ASN A 350 16.18 3.05 15.33
N ASN A 351 15.17 2.98 16.20
CA ASN A 351 15.19 2.13 17.39
C ASN A 351 14.48 0.78 17.22
N ASN A 352 13.90 0.50 16.05
CA ASN A 352 13.22 -0.74 15.71
C ASN A 352 12.11 -1.12 16.70
N ARG A 353 11.22 -0.15 17.02
CA ARG A 353 10.15 -0.34 18.00
C ARG A 353 8.99 0.64 17.77
N PRO A 354 7.80 0.38 18.31
CA PRO A 354 6.74 1.38 18.39
C PRO A 354 7.20 2.65 19.13
N ASN A 355 6.75 3.84 18.68
CA ASN A 355 7.15 5.13 19.26
C ASN A 355 6.59 5.33 20.68
N TYR A 356 5.40 4.81 20.95
CA TYR A 356 4.60 5.22 22.11
C TYR A 356 4.46 4.16 23.19
N PHE A 357 4.86 2.91 22.95
CA PHE A 357 4.71 1.84 23.93
C PHE A 357 5.74 0.72 23.74
N ASP A 358 5.93 -0.10 24.78
CA ASP A 358 6.75 -1.32 24.73
C ASP A 358 5.88 -2.53 24.33
N PRO A 359 6.18 -3.23 23.22
CA PRO A 359 5.45 -4.43 22.81
C PRO A 359 5.63 -5.63 23.75
N SER A 360 6.38 -5.49 24.86
CA SER A 360 6.60 -6.54 25.86
C SER A 360 7.20 -7.82 25.26
N GLY A 361 8.12 -7.65 24.31
CA GLY A 361 8.78 -8.75 23.60
C GLY A 361 7.90 -9.49 22.58
N LYS A 362 6.69 -9.01 22.29
CA LYS A 362 5.84 -9.55 21.23
C LYS A 362 6.34 -9.11 19.84
N PRO A 363 6.21 -9.95 18.81
CA PRO A 363 6.39 -9.52 17.43
C PRO A 363 5.51 -8.33 17.07
N VAL A 364 6.05 -7.42 16.26
CA VAL A 364 5.39 -6.20 15.83
C VAL A 364 5.05 -6.30 14.34
N VAL A 365 3.80 -6.04 13.99
CA VAL A 365 3.33 -5.89 12.61
C VAL A 365 3.23 -4.41 12.31
N VAL A 366 3.93 -3.93 11.29
CA VAL A 366 3.90 -2.52 10.89
C VAL A 366 3.14 -2.41 9.58
N LEU A 367 1.98 -1.76 9.62
CA LEU A 367 1.16 -1.54 8.43
C LEU A 367 1.66 -0.32 7.67
N ILE A 368 1.88 -0.51 6.38
CA ILE A 368 2.14 0.55 5.40
C ILE A 368 0.87 0.71 4.58
N GLU A 369 0.34 1.93 4.49
CA GLU A 369 -0.96 2.20 3.86
C GLU A 369 -0.80 2.78 2.46
N GLU A 370 0.31 3.50 2.22
CA GLU A 370 0.54 4.23 0.97
C GLU A 370 1.71 3.68 0.15
N TYR A 371 1.57 3.78 -1.18
CA TYR A 371 2.63 3.39 -2.11
C TYR A 371 3.91 4.20 -1.92
N GLN A 372 3.75 5.52 -1.72
CA GLN A 372 4.88 6.43 -1.58
C GLN A 372 5.68 6.16 -0.30
N GLU A 373 4.99 5.97 0.82
CA GLU A 373 5.62 5.57 2.09
C GLU A 373 6.37 4.25 1.96
N CYS A 374 5.78 3.26 1.28
CA CYS A 374 6.41 1.96 1.05
C CYS A 374 7.67 2.08 0.20
N ARG A 375 7.62 2.86 -0.89
CA ARG A 375 8.77 3.14 -1.75
C ARG A 375 9.92 3.75 -0.97
N ASP A 376 9.63 4.80 -0.20
CA ASP A 376 10.65 5.54 0.54
C ASP A 376 11.23 4.69 1.68
N TRP A 377 10.39 3.86 2.32
CA TRP A 377 10.84 2.88 3.31
C TRP A 377 11.82 1.86 2.69
N ILE A 378 11.46 1.21 1.57
CA ILE A 378 12.35 0.23 0.91
C ILE A 378 13.67 0.86 0.51
N GLN A 379 13.65 2.05 -0.09
CA GLN A 379 14.86 2.76 -0.49
C GLN A 379 15.79 3.03 0.69
N ASN A 380 15.25 3.39 1.85
CA ASN A 380 16.03 3.59 3.07
C ASN A 380 16.55 2.28 3.66
N GLU A 381 15.78 1.20 3.62
CA GLU A 381 16.18 -0.08 4.19
C GLU A 381 17.25 -0.80 3.37
N LEU A 382 17.21 -0.70 2.04
CA LEU A 382 18.25 -1.23 1.17
C LEU A 382 19.62 -0.57 1.39
N GLN A 383 19.66 0.64 1.97
CA GLN A 383 20.91 1.29 2.36
C GLN A 383 21.47 0.76 3.69
N LYS A 384 20.61 0.24 4.57
CA LYS A 384 20.97 -0.22 5.92
C LYS A 384 21.36 -1.69 5.96
N GLY A 385 20.84 -2.51 5.04
CA GLY A 385 21.17 -3.92 4.98
C GLY A 385 20.19 -4.73 4.15
N GLU A 386 20.07 -6.02 4.49
CA GLU A 386 19.21 -6.95 3.77
C GLU A 386 17.78 -6.97 4.31
N ILE A 387 16.84 -6.99 3.37
CA ILE A 387 15.42 -7.22 3.63
C ILE A 387 14.97 -8.50 2.92
N TYR A 388 14.14 -9.27 3.61
CA TYR A 388 13.34 -10.31 2.96
C TYR A 388 12.08 -9.68 2.41
N VAL A 389 11.75 -9.98 1.15
CA VAL A 389 10.55 -9.51 0.46
C VAL A 389 9.66 -10.71 0.19
N GLY A 390 8.47 -10.72 0.75
CA GLY A 390 7.43 -11.71 0.53
C GLY A 390 6.33 -11.15 -0.34
N ASN A 391 5.85 -11.97 -1.27
CA ASN A 391 4.62 -11.71 -2.02
C ASN A 391 3.70 -12.93 -1.89
N LEU A 392 2.40 -12.71 -1.66
CA LEU A 392 1.45 -13.81 -1.58
C LEU A 392 1.37 -14.60 -2.87
N TYR A 393 1.53 -13.94 -4.01
CA TYR A 393 1.32 -14.57 -5.30
C TYR A 393 2.50 -14.36 -6.23
N ASP A 394 2.94 -15.44 -6.88
CA ASP A 394 3.89 -15.34 -7.98
C ASP A 394 3.25 -14.74 -9.24
N GLU A 395 4.09 -14.40 -10.22
CA GLU A 395 3.65 -13.77 -11.47
C GLU A 395 2.65 -14.60 -12.29
N THR A 396 2.59 -15.92 -12.08
CA THR A 396 1.74 -16.83 -12.85
C THR A 396 0.27 -16.81 -12.40
N VAL A 397 0.01 -16.42 -11.15
CA VAL A 397 -1.35 -16.35 -10.60
C VAL A 397 -2.09 -15.13 -11.15
N LYS A 398 -3.33 -15.27 -11.60
CA LYS A 398 -4.14 -14.13 -12.07
C LYS A 398 -4.99 -13.55 -10.94
N ASN A 399 -4.38 -12.77 -10.07
CA ASN A 399 -5.03 -12.07 -8.96
C ASN A 399 -4.89 -10.54 -9.13
N PHE A 400 -5.86 -9.79 -8.60
CA PHE A 400 -5.84 -8.32 -8.63
C PHE A 400 -5.16 -7.72 -7.40
N PHE A 401 -5.48 -8.21 -6.20
CA PHE A 401 -4.88 -7.77 -4.94
C PHE A 401 -3.74 -8.69 -4.51
N THR A 402 -2.76 -8.14 -3.81
CA THR A 402 -1.73 -8.90 -3.10
C THR A 402 -1.38 -8.23 -1.77
N ILE A 403 -0.59 -8.91 -0.96
CA ILE A 403 0.03 -8.34 0.24
C ILE A 403 1.52 -8.58 0.12
N LEU A 404 2.30 -7.50 0.18
CA LEU A 404 3.74 -7.57 0.32
C LEU A 404 4.09 -7.62 1.81
N PHE A 405 4.97 -8.54 2.16
CA PHE A 405 5.52 -8.66 3.50
C PHE A 405 7.00 -8.35 3.47
N PHE A 406 7.49 -7.60 4.43
CA PHE A 406 8.92 -7.34 4.57
C PHE A 406 9.42 -7.69 5.96
N ASN A 407 10.61 -8.24 6.04
CA ASN A 407 11.28 -8.52 7.31
C ASN A 407 12.74 -8.14 7.20
N ARG A 408 13.24 -7.35 8.16
CA ARG A 408 14.66 -6.99 8.21
C ARG A 408 15.45 -8.22 8.64
N ARG A 409 16.51 -8.54 7.90
CA ARG A 409 17.39 -9.63 8.32
C ARG A 409 18.13 -9.30 9.62
N HIS A 410 18.23 -8.07 10.12
CA HIS A 410 18.81 -7.83 11.45
C HIS A 410 17.78 -7.68 12.59
N ASP A 411 16.50 -7.54 12.25
CA ASP A 411 15.40 -7.43 13.21
C ASP A 411 14.25 -8.36 12.78
N PRO A 412 14.30 -9.65 13.14
CA PRO A 412 13.27 -10.61 12.73
C PRO A 412 11.92 -10.37 13.40
N ASN A 413 11.89 -9.64 14.52
CA ASN A 413 10.68 -9.52 15.34
C ASN A 413 9.66 -8.55 14.74
N THR A 414 10.03 -7.80 13.70
CA THR A 414 9.16 -6.85 13.02
C THR A 414 8.81 -7.32 11.61
N ILE A 415 7.52 -7.37 11.29
CA ILE A 415 7.01 -7.68 9.95
C ILE A 415 6.29 -6.46 9.41
N PHE A 416 6.78 -5.90 8.31
CA PHE A 416 6.10 -4.83 7.60
C PHE A 416 5.11 -5.42 6.60
N VAL A 417 3.91 -4.87 6.53
CA VAL A 417 2.81 -5.37 5.72
C VAL A 417 2.29 -4.24 4.85
N PHE A 418 2.34 -4.43 3.54
CA PHE A 418 1.82 -3.49 2.56
C PHE A 418 0.76 -4.19 1.70
N PRO A 419 -0.53 -4.06 2.03
CA PRO A 419 -1.60 -4.50 1.15
C PRO A 419 -1.63 -3.59 -0.08
N THR A 420 -1.71 -4.16 -1.28
CA THR A 420 -1.71 -3.38 -2.52
C THR A 420 -2.34 -4.12 -3.70
N THR A 421 -2.43 -3.48 -4.86
CA THR A 421 -2.74 -4.19 -6.11
C THR A 421 -1.49 -4.95 -6.58
N LYS A 422 -1.68 -6.10 -7.22
CA LYS A 422 -0.58 -6.90 -7.75
C LYS A 422 0.32 -6.08 -8.68
N ARG A 423 -0.28 -5.25 -9.54
CA ARG A 423 0.45 -4.39 -10.48
C ARG A 423 1.38 -3.42 -9.74
N LEU A 424 0.88 -2.71 -8.72
CA LEU A 424 1.71 -1.79 -7.93
C LEU A 424 2.78 -2.51 -7.13
N GLY A 425 2.45 -3.65 -6.52
CA GLY A 425 3.42 -4.46 -5.80
C GLY A 425 4.59 -4.91 -6.70
N MET A 426 4.29 -5.38 -7.91
CA MET A 426 5.31 -5.76 -8.89
C MET A 426 6.14 -4.56 -9.36
N LYS A 427 5.49 -3.43 -9.69
CA LYS A 427 6.18 -2.18 -10.06
C LYS A 427 7.18 -1.76 -8.97
N LEU A 428 6.77 -1.85 -7.70
CA LEU A 428 7.63 -1.51 -6.56
C LEU A 428 8.81 -2.48 -6.40
N ILE A 429 8.61 -3.79 -6.61
CA ILE A 429 9.68 -4.79 -6.61
C ILE A 429 10.68 -4.52 -7.74
N GLU A 430 10.19 -4.27 -8.96
CA GLU A 430 11.01 -4.04 -10.15
C GLU A 430 11.83 -2.74 -10.04
N ASN A 431 11.21 -1.64 -9.61
CA ASN A 431 11.86 -0.33 -9.47
C ASN A 431 13.05 -0.35 -8.50
N HIS A 432 13.07 -1.26 -7.53
CA HIS A 432 14.15 -1.41 -6.57
C HIS A 432 15.10 -2.58 -6.89
N GLY A 433 14.93 -3.24 -8.04
CA GLY A 433 15.78 -4.36 -8.45
C GLY A 433 15.63 -5.61 -7.57
N LEU A 434 14.48 -5.79 -6.93
CA LEU A 434 14.22 -6.86 -5.95
C LEU A 434 13.66 -8.14 -6.57
N SER A 435 13.38 -8.17 -7.87
CA SER A 435 12.68 -9.29 -8.55
C SER A 435 13.34 -10.66 -8.32
N GLY A 436 14.66 -10.72 -8.22
CA GLY A 436 15.41 -11.95 -7.96
C GLY A 436 15.45 -12.41 -6.49
N ALA A 437 14.90 -11.61 -5.57
CA ALA A 437 14.96 -11.84 -4.11
C ALA A 437 13.57 -12.04 -3.47
N VAL A 438 12.50 -12.02 -4.26
CA VAL A 438 11.12 -12.20 -3.77
C VAL A 438 10.87 -13.65 -3.39
N LEU A 439 10.31 -13.84 -2.20
CA LEU A 439 9.82 -15.10 -1.68
C LEU A 439 8.31 -15.17 -1.92
N TYR A 440 7.81 -16.26 -2.49
CA TYR A 440 6.39 -16.41 -2.79
C TYR A 440 5.69 -17.35 -1.82
N SER A 441 4.44 -17.09 -1.45
CA SER A 441 3.77 -17.86 -0.40
C SER A 441 3.54 -19.35 -0.71
N ASN A 442 3.68 -19.75 -1.98
CA ASN A 442 3.70 -21.16 -2.41
C ASN A 442 5.08 -21.84 -2.22
N GLN A 443 6.04 -21.16 -1.60
CA GLN A 443 7.40 -21.65 -1.32
C GLN A 443 7.67 -21.68 0.18
N GLU A 444 8.36 -22.72 0.66
CA GLU A 444 8.74 -22.86 2.07
C GLU A 444 9.56 -21.67 2.60
N GLU A 445 10.38 -21.06 1.75
CA GLU A 445 11.23 -19.92 2.10
C GLU A 445 10.43 -18.71 2.55
N PHE A 446 9.19 -18.55 2.08
CA PHE A 446 8.31 -17.48 2.53
C PHE A 446 8.07 -17.51 4.03
N LEU A 447 8.10 -18.70 4.66
CA LEU A 447 7.93 -18.86 6.10
C LEU A 447 9.06 -18.18 6.91
N LYS A 448 10.20 -17.83 6.29
CA LYS A 448 11.28 -17.05 6.94
C LYS A 448 10.80 -15.66 7.38
N ILE A 449 9.85 -15.07 6.65
CA ILE A 449 9.27 -13.76 6.97
C ILE A 449 8.54 -13.81 8.31
N PHE A 450 7.88 -14.93 8.59
CA PHE A 450 7.13 -15.18 9.82
C PHE A 450 7.98 -15.88 10.90
N SER A 451 9.32 -15.90 10.74
CA SER A 451 10.21 -16.64 11.63
C SER A 451 10.22 -16.16 13.08
N CYS A 452 9.75 -14.95 13.38
CA CYS A 452 9.60 -14.47 14.76
C CYS A 452 8.61 -15.31 15.59
N PHE A 453 7.64 -15.95 14.93
CA PHE A 453 6.67 -16.84 15.58
C PHE A 453 7.27 -18.22 15.89
N ALA A 454 6.79 -18.82 16.97
CA ALA A 454 7.43 -20.01 17.55
C ALA A 454 7.16 -21.30 16.75
N ASN A 455 6.01 -21.40 16.10
CA ASN A 455 5.53 -22.60 15.43
C ASN A 455 4.57 -22.25 14.28
N GLU A 456 4.29 -23.23 13.43
CA GLU A 456 3.42 -23.13 12.27
C GLU A 456 1.97 -22.74 12.62
N PRO A 457 1.33 -23.30 13.68
CA PRO A 457 0.03 -22.81 14.14
C PRO A 457 0.00 -21.30 14.40
N ASP A 458 0.98 -20.76 15.13
CA ASP A 458 1.05 -19.33 15.42
C ASP A 458 1.19 -18.50 14.14
N MET A 459 2.01 -18.96 13.18
CA MET A 459 2.15 -18.31 11.87
C MET A 459 0.83 -18.28 11.10
N LEU A 460 0.10 -19.41 11.07
CA LEU A 460 -1.22 -19.50 10.43
C LEU A 460 -2.23 -18.56 11.09
N MET A 461 -2.24 -18.51 12.42
CA MET A 461 -3.16 -17.68 13.19
C MET A 461 -2.90 -16.18 12.97
N VAL A 462 -1.63 -15.77 12.86
CA VAL A 462 -1.28 -14.38 12.58
C VAL A 462 -1.56 -14.01 11.12
N MET A 463 -1.20 -14.85 10.15
CA MET A 463 -1.52 -14.62 8.74
C MET A 463 -3.04 -14.51 8.52
N HIS A 464 -3.81 -15.36 9.19
CA HIS A 464 -5.26 -15.32 9.15
C HIS A 464 -5.82 -14.04 9.77
N TRP A 465 -5.29 -13.62 10.93
CA TRP A 465 -5.69 -12.36 11.56
C TRP A 465 -5.37 -11.15 10.67
N ILE A 466 -4.19 -11.08 10.05
CA ILE A 466 -3.81 -10.00 9.12
C ILE A 466 -4.79 -9.96 7.93
N THR A 467 -5.03 -11.10 7.28
CA THR A 467 -5.86 -11.15 6.08
C THR A 467 -7.34 -10.88 6.35
N THR A 468 -7.90 -11.39 7.45
CA THR A 468 -9.28 -11.10 7.86
C THR A 468 -9.46 -9.63 8.22
N PHE A 469 -8.51 -9.06 8.98
CA PHE A 469 -8.51 -7.65 9.31
C PHE A 469 -8.44 -6.75 8.06
N LEU A 470 -7.57 -7.07 7.09
CA LEU A 470 -7.42 -6.26 5.87
C LEU A 470 -8.60 -6.39 4.90
N THR A 471 -9.29 -7.53 4.90
CA THR A 471 -10.41 -7.79 3.98
C THR A 471 -11.77 -7.49 4.58
N ASN A 472 -11.86 -7.28 5.90
CA ASN A 472 -13.12 -7.30 6.65
C ASN A 472 -13.95 -8.56 6.31
N SER A 473 -13.31 -9.74 6.29
CA SER A 473 -13.99 -11.01 6.00
C SER A 473 -14.27 -11.80 7.28
N LYS A 474 -15.16 -12.79 7.20
CA LYS A 474 -15.53 -13.62 8.37
C LYS A 474 -14.37 -14.48 8.87
N GLY A 475 -13.44 -14.82 7.99
CA GLY A 475 -12.30 -15.67 8.31
C GLY A 475 -12.64 -17.16 8.25
N GLU A 476 -13.51 -17.57 7.34
CA GLU A 476 -13.83 -19.00 7.18
C GLU A 476 -12.70 -19.74 6.45
N TYR A 477 -11.86 -20.49 7.19
CA TYR A 477 -10.69 -21.22 6.66
C TYR A 477 -10.92 -22.11 5.43
N ALA A 478 -12.14 -22.61 5.22
CA ALA A 478 -12.48 -23.56 4.15
C ALA A 478 -13.44 -23.00 3.10
N SER A 479 -13.80 -21.72 3.18
CA SER A 479 -14.74 -21.11 2.24
C SER A 479 -14.01 -20.52 1.04
N LEU A 480 -14.34 -20.99 -0.15
CA LEU A 480 -13.88 -20.38 -1.41
C LEU A 480 -14.58 -19.05 -1.70
N GLU A 481 -15.57 -18.66 -0.91
CA GLU A 481 -16.23 -17.35 -1.03
C GLU A 481 -15.54 -16.29 -0.16
N ASP A 482 -14.91 -16.69 0.96
CA ASP A 482 -14.25 -15.78 1.90
C ASP A 482 -12.95 -15.18 1.31
N SER A 483 -12.88 -13.86 1.29
CA SER A 483 -11.77 -13.11 0.69
C SER A 483 -10.44 -13.32 1.43
N ALA A 484 -10.42 -13.44 2.75
CA ALA A 484 -9.19 -13.73 3.49
C ALA A 484 -8.66 -15.12 3.15
N THR A 485 -9.53 -16.12 3.07
CA THR A 485 -9.16 -17.49 2.69
C THR A 485 -8.61 -17.57 1.28
N LYS A 486 -9.18 -16.83 0.32
CA LYS A 486 -8.60 -16.69 -1.03
C LYS A 486 -7.18 -16.10 -0.98
N LEU A 487 -6.97 -15.03 -0.19
CA LEU A 487 -5.67 -14.37 -0.06
C LEU A 487 -4.59 -15.28 0.53
N GLN A 488 -4.91 -16.03 1.59
CA GLN A 488 -3.93 -16.85 2.31
C GLN A 488 -3.82 -18.30 1.80
N PHE A 489 -4.48 -18.67 0.69
CA PHE A 489 -4.59 -20.07 0.25
C PHE A 489 -3.23 -20.75 0.07
N ASP A 490 -2.33 -20.15 -0.72
CA ASP A 490 -1.01 -20.71 -1.00
C ASP A 490 -0.16 -20.78 0.26
N PHE A 491 -0.21 -19.75 1.12
CA PHE A 491 0.45 -19.77 2.43
C PHE A 491 -0.03 -20.93 3.30
N THR A 492 -1.34 -21.11 3.41
CA THR A 492 -1.96 -22.17 4.24
C THR A 492 -1.53 -23.55 3.73
N ARG A 493 -1.54 -23.75 2.41
CA ARG A 493 -1.08 -24.98 1.78
C ARG A 493 0.40 -25.25 2.06
N THR A 494 1.27 -24.27 1.82
CA THR A 494 2.71 -24.37 2.11
C THR A 494 2.95 -24.74 3.57
N LEU A 495 2.22 -24.12 4.49
CA LEU A 495 2.35 -24.39 5.90
C LEU A 495 1.93 -25.82 6.22
N LEU A 496 0.78 -26.28 5.73
CA LEU A 496 0.29 -27.66 5.93
C LEU A 496 1.25 -28.72 5.37
N ASP A 497 1.83 -28.48 4.18
CA ASP A 497 2.85 -29.36 3.57
C ASP A 497 4.10 -29.47 4.46
N ASN A 498 4.36 -28.44 5.27
CA ASN A 498 5.49 -28.35 6.18
C ASN A 498 5.20 -28.84 7.60
N VAL A 499 3.94 -28.87 8.08
CA VAL A 499 3.61 -29.25 9.47
C VAL A 499 4.02 -30.69 9.81
N LEU A 500 4.02 -31.60 8.84
CA LEU A 500 4.34 -33.02 9.07
C LEU A 500 5.84 -33.31 9.13
N GLN A 501 6.70 -32.32 8.87
CA GLN A 501 8.15 -32.51 8.88
C GLN A 501 8.72 -32.45 10.32
N ILE A 502 9.68 -33.33 10.62
CA ILE A 502 10.37 -33.31 11.92
C ILE A 502 11.36 -32.14 11.95
N LYS A 503 11.04 -31.12 12.74
CA LYS A 503 11.86 -29.90 12.89
C LYS A 503 12.45 -29.76 14.28
N HIS A 504 13.59 -29.09 14.36
CA HIS A 504 14.15 -28.67 15.64
C HIS A 504 13.40 -27.46 16.19
N LYS A 505 13.47 -27.24 17.51
CA LYS A 505 13.03 -26.00 18.13
C LYS A 505 13.70 -24.80 17.46
N ASP A 506 12.93 -23.74 17.17
CA ASP A 506 13.38 -22.49 16.52
C ASP A 506 13.89 -22.68 15.08
N HIS A 507 13.40 -23.72 14.38
CA HIS A 507 13.81 -24.04 13.01
C HIS A 507 13.73 -22.83 12.05
N TYR A 508 12.59 -22.14 12.00
CA TYR A 508 12.41 -20.99 11.10
C TYR A 508 13.29 -19.80 11.46
N LYS A 509 13.51 -19.54 12.76
CA LYS A 509 14.46 -18.50 13.23
C LYS A 509 15.87 -18.76 12.72
N ARG A 510 16.31 -20.02 12.78
CA ARG A 510 17.62 -20.43 12.28
C ARG A 510 17.72 -20.34 10.77
N ILE A 511 16.71 -20.79 10.03
CA ILE A 511 16.71 -20.66 8.57
C ILE A 511 16.74 -19.18 8.15
N ALA A 512 15.98 -18.32 8.82
CA ALA A 512 15.99 -16.88 8.58
C ALA A 512 17.29 -16.18 9.03
N SER A 513 18.15 -16.86 9.80
CA SER A 513 19.48 -16.36 10.16
C SER A 513 20.55 -16.69 9.11
N LEU A 514 20.26 -17.59 8.17
CA LEU A 514 21.26 -17.99 7.17
C LEU A 514 21.65 -16.79 6.29
N PRO A 515 22.95 -16.61 6.01
CA PRO A 515 23.41 -15.53 5.16
C PRO A 515 22.98 -15.79 3.71
N THR A 516 22.70 -14.70 2.99
CA THR A 516 22.39 -14.71 1.57
C THR A 516 23.65 -14.40 0.75
N LEU A 517 23.54 -14.39 -0.58
CA LEU A 517 24.63 -13.97 -1.46
C LEU A 517 24.95 -12.47 -1.32
N LEU A 518 24.04 -11.69 -0.73
CA LEU A 518 24.21 -10.27 -0.48
C LEU A 518 24.91 -9.99 0.86
N THR A 519 25.08 -11.00 1.71
CA THR A 519 25.52 -10.79 3.09
C THR A 519 26.98 -10.37 3.15
N VAL A 520 27.18 -9.19 3.73
CA VAL A 520 28.49 -8.60 4.00
C VAL A 520 28.96 -9.06 5.37
N GLY A 521 30.12 -9.74 5.41
CA GLY A 521 30.58 -10.46 6.59
C GLY A 521 31.75 -9.81 7.32
N GLU A 522 32.01 -8.51 7.20
CA GLU A 522 33.26 -7.91 7.66
C GLU A 522 33.60 -8.26 9.14
N PRO A 523 34.67 -9.05 9.44
CA PRO A 523 35.78 -9.43 8.56
C PRO A 523 35.76 -10.87 7.97
N PHE A 524 34.80 -11.73 8.33
CA PHE A 524 34.79 -13.15 7.98
C PHE A 524 33.82 -13.56 6.86
N TYR A 525 34.25 -14.53 6.08
CA TYR A 525 33.47 -15.19 5.05
C TYR A 525 33.50 -16.70 5.25
N THR A 526 32.50 -17.40 4.72
CA THR A 526 32.43 -18.86 4.73
C THR A 526 31.91 -19.38 3.40
N LEU A 527 32.05 -20.68 3.19
CA LEU A 527 31.48 -21.39 2.05
C LEU A 527 30.27 -22.18 2.52
N MET A 528 29.11 -21.88 1.94
CA MET A 528 27.88 -22.60 2.24
C MET A 528 27.30 -23.20 0.97
N GLU A 529 26.64 -24.34 1.10
CA GLU A 529 25.97 -25.01 -0.01
C GLU A 529 24.65 -24.33 -0.37
N PHE A 530 24.39 -24.24 -1.66
CA PHE A 530 23.17 -23.71 -2.24
C PHE A 530 22.53 -24.75 -3.17
N GLU A 531 21.26 -25.07 -2.93
CA GLU A 531 20.45 -25.93 -3.79
C GLU A 531 19.25 -25.14 -4.31
N GLY A 532 19.02 -25.15 -5.64
CA GLY A 532 17.94 -24.35 -6.24
C GLY A 532 18.02 -22.85 -5.92
N GLY A 533 19.23 -22.32 -5.69
CA GLY A 533 19.44 -20.93 -5.29
C GLY A 533 19.26 -20.63 -3.80
N ARG A 534 19.01 -21.65 -2.97
CA ARG A 534 18.71 -21.51 -1.53
C ARG A 534 19.87 -22.02 -0.69
N ASN A 535 20.28 -21.24 0.32
CA ASN A 535 21.28 -21.66 1.29
C ASN A 535 20.74 -22.82 2.14
N THR A 536 21.40 -23.99 2.11
CA THR A 536 20.97 -25.20 2.83
C THR A 536 21.40 -25.20 4.29
N GLY A 537 22.25 -24.25 4.71
CA GLY A 537 22.87 -24.23 6.03
C GLY A 537 24.13 -25.10 6.15
N ASN A 538 24.46 -25.90 5.12
CA ASN A 538 25.65 -26.73 5.14
C ASN A 538 26.91 -25.89 4.93
N ILE A 539 27.69 -25.74 5.98
CA ILE A 539 28.99 -25.06 5.95
C ILE A 539 30.06 -26.03 5.51
N LYS A 540 30.93 -25.59 4.58
CA LYS A 540 32.08 -26.36 4.19
C LYS A 540 33.02 -26.57 5.38
N ALA A 541 33.43 -27.81 5.57
CA ALA A 541 34.36 -28.19 6.62
C ALA A 541 35.66 -28.80 6.05
N GLU A 542 36.72 -28.70 6.84
CA GLU A 542 37.99 -29.38 6.59
C GLU A 542 37.83 -30.91 6.66
N THR A 543 38.64 -31.65 5.89
CA THR A 543 38.59 -33.11 5.74
C THR A 543 38.99 -33.90 6.98
N GLU A 544 40.10 -33.55 7.66
CA GLU A 544 40.67 -34.40 8.73
C GLU A 544 40.10 -34.13 10.14
N GLY A 545 39.14 -33.23 10.30
CA GLY A 545 38.49 -32.95 11.60
C GLY A 545 37.06 -32.42 11.52
N HIS A 546 36.52 -32.24 10.31
CA HIS A 546 35.20 -31.67 10.08
C HIS A 546 34.99 -30.33 10.83
N TYR A 547 36.03 -29.50 10.86
CA TYR A 547 35.98 -28.14 11.41
C TYR A 547 35.40 -27.19 10.35
N PRO A 548 34.41 -26.34 10.70
CA PRO A 548 33.88 -25.33 9.79
C PRO A 548 34.98 -24.41 9.28
N LEU A 549 34.99 -24.16 7.98
CA LEU A 549 36.01 -23.36 7.30
C LEU A 549 35.56 -21.90 7.16
N PHE A 550 36.34 -20.99 7.73
CA PHE A 550 36.09 -19.54 7.70
C PHE A 550 37.30 -18.85 7.07
N PHE A 551 37.08 -17.73 6.42
CA PHE A 551 38.08 -16.97 5.68
C PHE A 551 38.12 -15.54 6.19
N ASN A 552 39.31 -14.96 6.30
CA ASN A 552 39.50 -13.58 6.74
C ASN A 552 39.24 -12.55 5.62
N SER A 553 38.94 -12.99 4.40
CA SER A 553 38.60 -12.13 3.27
C SER A 553 37.77 -12.89 2.22
N LYS A 554 36.90 -12.16 1.49
CA LYS A 554 36.13 -12.71 0.35
C LYS A 554 37.05 -13.21 -0.78
N PRO A 555 38.13 -12.50 -1.16
CA PRO A 555 39.08 -13.00 -2.17
C PRO A 555 39.70 -14.35 -1.82
N ASP A 556 40.13 -14.56 -0.56
CA ASP A 556 40.68 -15.85 -0.12
C ASP A 556 39.65 -16.98 -0.27
N ALA A 557 38.40 -16.73 0.14
CA ALA A 557 37.33 -17.73 0.01
C ALA A 557 37.05 -18.09 -1.46
N LEU A 558 37.06 -17.10 -2.36
CA LEU A 558 36.89 -17.31 -3.80
C LEU A 558 38.07 -18.10 -4.39
N GLN A 559 39.31 -17.73 -4.03
CA GLN A 559 40.51 -18.44 -4.50
C GLN A 559 40.51 -19.90 -4.06
N TRP A 560 40.10 -20.17 -2.81
CA TRP A 560 39.96 -21.53 -2.31
C TRP A 560 38.95 -22.33 -3.15
N LEU A 561 37.79 -21.74 -3.46
CA LEU A 561 36.76 -22.39 -4.26
C LEU A 561 37.24 -22.69 -5.68
N THR A 562 37.93 -21.73 -6.32
CA THR A 562 38.53 -21.94 -7.65
C THR A 562 39.59 -23.05 -7.66
N SER A 563 40.35 -23.19 -6.58
CA SER A 563 41.37 -24.23 -6.43
C SER A 563 40.79 -25.63 -6.15
N ASN A 564 39.50 -25.71 -5.81
CA ASN A 564 38.79 -26.94 -5.46
C ASN A 564 37.47 -27.07 -6.24
N PRO A 565 37.52 -27.32 -7.57
CA PRO A 565 36.37 -27.25 -8.46
C PRO A 565 35.28 -28.31 -8.22
N ASN A 566 35.50 -29.31 -7.37
CA ASN A 566 34.48 -30.32 -7.04
C ASN A 566 33.39 -29.82 -6.07
N HIS A 567 33.18 -28.51 -6.00
CA HIS A 567 32.29 -27.84 -5.03
C HIS A 567 31.33 -26.84 -5.71
N ASP A 568 30.77 -27.24 -6.86
CA ASP A 568 29.91 -26.40 -7.72
C ASP A 568 28.64 -25.86 -7.02
N ASN A 569 28.18 -26.50 -5.95
CA ASN A 569 27.02 -26.06 -5.17
C ASN A 569 27.40 -25.08 -4.04
N TYR A 570 28.68 -24.90 -3.74
CA TYR A 570 29.11 -23.99 -2.67
C TYR A 570 29.26 -22.56 -3.18
N ARG A 571 28.84 -21.59 -2.36
CA ARG A 571 28.98 -20.15 -2.62
C ARG A 571 29.64 -19.47 -1.43
N VAL A 572 30.39 -18.41 -1.71
CA VAL A 572 30.99 -17.57 -0.67
C VAL A 572 29.93 -16.62 -0.13
N VAL A 573 29.75 -16.64 1.19
CA VAL A 573 28.79 -15.78 1.91
C VAL A 573 29.48 -15.09 3.08
N GLY A 574 29.02 -13.90 3.45
CA GLY A 574 29.49 -13.19 4.63
C GLY A 574 29.01 -13.83 5.93
N VAL A 575 29.82 -13.71 6.98
CA VAL A 575 29.46 -14.10 8.35
C VAL A 575 29.17 -12.83 9.13
N ASP A 576 27.89 -12.54 9.31
CA ASP A 576 27.43 -11.38 10.08
C ASP A 576 27.11 -11.77 11.54
N CYS A 577 26.79 -10.77 12.36
CA CYS A 577 26.46 -10.98 13.78
C CYS A 577 25.22 -11.88 13.97
N ARG A 578 24.18 -11.76 13.12
CA ARG A 578 22.97 -12.57 13.27
C ARG A 578 23.27 -14.05 13.03
N PHE A 579 23.95 -14.38 11.94
CA PHE A 579 24.31 -15.77 11.67
C PHE A 579 25.26 -16.32 12.74
N TRP A 580 26.24 -15.51 13.16
CA TRP A 580 27.22 -15.91 14.18
C TRP A 580 26.56 -16.23 15.54
N ASN A 581 25.62 -15.39 15.97
CA ASN A 581 24.89 -15.58 17.22
C ASN A 581 24.08 -16.88 17.23
N GLU A 582 23.58 -17.32 16.08
CA GLU A 582 22.87 -18.60 15.97
C GLU A 582 23.83 -19.80 15.95
N ILE A 583 24.97 -19.73 15.25
CA ILE A 583 25.88 -20.88 15.12
C ILE A 583 26.81 -21.09 16.31
N MET A 584 27.28 -20.01 16.96
CA MET A 584 28.26 -20.09 18.04
C MET A 584 27.81 -21.02 19.19
N PRO A 585 26.56 -20.95 19.70
CA PRO A 585 26.09 -21.86 20.74
C PRO A 585 26.20 -23.34 20.34
N PHE A 586 25.99 -23.68 19.06
CA PHE A 586 26.14 -25.06 18.58
C PHE A 586 27.60 -25.50 18.59
N LEU A 587 28.51 -24.66 18.10
CA LEU A 587 29.94 -24.97 18.09
C LEU A 587 30.48 -25.19 19.50
N LEU A 588 30.08 -24.32 20.45
CA LEU A 588 30.46 -24.44 21.85
C LEU A 588 29.88 -25.71 22.49
N ARG A 589 28.60 -26.02 22.26
CA ARG A 589 27.96 -27.24 22.78
C ARG A 589 28.62 -28.51 22.24
N MET A 590 29.01 -28.51 20.97
CA MET A 590 29.72 -29.62 20.34
C MET A 590 31.22 -29.66 20.65
N LYS A 591 31.75 -28.65 21.38
CA LYS A 591 33.19 -28.47 21.62
C LYS A 591 34.01 -28.45 20.33
N LYS A 592 33.45 -27.87 19.26
CA LYS A 592 34.11 -27.74 17.95
C LYS A 592 34.83 -26.40 17.83
N LYS A 593 36.06 -26.46 17.32
CA LYS A 593 36.84 -25.29 16.91
C LYS A 593 36.48 -24.87 15.48
N VAL A 594 36.90 -23.68 15.09
CA VAL A 594 36.76 -23.16 13.72
C VAL A 594 38.12 -23.18 13.04
N CYS A 595 38.17 -23.60 11.78
CA CYS A 595 39.36 -23.49 10.95
C CYS A 595 39.34 -22.12 10.25
N LEU A 596 40.18 -21.20 10.72
CA LEU A 596 40.30 -19.86 10.14
C LEU A 596 41.45 -19.83 9.13
N CYS A 597 41.10 -19.71 7.85
CA CYS A 597 42.03 -19.45 6.76
C CYS A 597 42.40 -17.95 6.75
N ILE A 598 43.68 -17.67 7.00
CA ILE A 598 44.24 -16.32 7.04
C ILE A 598 44.76 -15.89 5.67
N SER A 599 45.31 -16.84 4.90
CA SER A 599 45.73 -16.61 3.51
C SER A 599 45.83 -17.95 2.78
N VAL A 600 45.14 -18.05 1.64
CA VAL A 600 45.18 -19.25 0.79
C VAL A 600 46.53 -19.33 0.06
N GLU A 601 47.00 -18.23 -0.54
CA GLU A 601 48.30 -18.16 -1.23
C GLU A 601 49.48 -18.62 -0.36
N LYS A 602 49.48 -18.22 0.92
CA LYS A 602 50.56 -18.53 1.86
C LYS A 602 50.31 -19.84 2.62
N SER A 603 49.23 -20.56 2.32
CA SER A 603 48.80 -21.78 3.03
C SER A 603 48.77 -21.59 4.56
N LYS A 604 48.26 -20.44 5.02
CA LYS A 604 48.26 -20.06 6.43
C LYS A 604 46.84 -20.20 7.00
N GLY A 605 46.65 -21.17 7.88
CA GLY A 605 45.41 -21.38 8.63
C GLY A 605 45.67 -21.56 10.13
N ALA A 606 44.64 -21.35 10.94
CA ALA A 606 44.70 -21.58 12.38
C ALA A 606 43.39 -22.18 12.90
N LEU A 607 43.49 -23.13 13.83
CA LEU A 607 42.35 -23.61 14.60
C LEU A 607 42.10 -22.63 15.76
N VAL A 608 40.94 -22.00 15.76
CA VAL A 608 40.56 -20.99 16.75
C VAL A 608 39.32 -21.40 17.52
N GLU A 609 39.25 -20.99 18.78
CA GLU A 609 38.05 -21.14 19.59
C GLU A 609 36.95 -20.19 19.08
N PRO A 610 35.65 -20.57 19.11
CA PRO A 610 34.56 -19.69 18.68
C PRO A 610 34.60 -18.30 19.37
N HIS A 611 34.96 -18.22 20.65
CA HIS A 611 35.10 -16.95 21.37
C HIS A 611 36.18 -16.00 20.81
N TYR A 612 37.10 -16.48 19.98
CA TYR A 612 38.04 -15.62 19.26
C TYR A 612 37.35 -14.88 18.12
N ILE A 613 36.53 -15.59 17.33
CA ILE A 613 35.75 -15.02 16.22
C ILE A 613 34.68 -14.05 16.75
N ASP A 614 34.01 -14.43 17.83
CA ASP A 614 32.98 -13.61 18.48
C ASP A 614 33.47 -12.21 18.87
N ARG A 615 34.66 -12.13 19.48
CA ARG A 615 35.30 -10.86 19.86
C ARG A 615 35.64 -9.96 18.67
N LEU A 616 35.73 -10.50 17.47
CA LEU A 616 36.07 -9.76 16.26
C LEU A 616 34.82 -9.29 15.52
N ILE A 617 33.77 -10.10 15.48
CA ILE A 617 32.48 -9.73 14.88
C ILE A 617 31.80 -8.64 15.73
N ASN A 618 31.74 -8.81 17.06
CA ASN A 618 31.08 -7.87 17.98
C ASN A 618 31.88 -6.57 18.26
N ARG A 619 33.09 -6.41 17.70
CA ARG A 619 33.85 -5.15 17.77
C ARG A 619 33.51 -4.18 16.63
N ASN A 620 32.88 -4.69 15.57
CA ASN A 620 32.53 -3.95 14.36
C ASN A 620 31.01 -3.75 14.21
N SER A 621 30.21 -4.26 15.15
CA SER A 621 28.77 -3.98 15.29
C SER A 621 28.56 -2.84 16.28
#